data_AF-A0A0C2BL42-F1
#
_entry.id   AF-A0A0C2BL42-F1
#
_cell.length_a   1.000
_cell.length_b   1.000
_cell.length_c   1.000
_cell.angle_alpha   90.00
_cell.angle_beta   90.00
_cell.angle_gamma   90.00
#
_symmetry.space_group_name_H-M   'P 1'
#
loop_
_entity.id
_entity.type
_entity.pdbx_description
1 polymer ?
#
loop_
_entity_poly.entity_id
_entity_poly.type
_entity_poly.pdbx_seq_one_letter_code
_entity_poly.pdbx_strand_id
1 'polypeptide(L)'
;MYGSRKFQNKSWYDIQIITKKFRLDRDEPLSATLPTVGSFASSPFILRSQPHITLQASKPQACWADKEQVDEMSKQELASIEPLSPLIDLASDHIYNDKAVVARPDSSSSLHTLMWSREQDQKYPWTKEQNAANAVLLTFGAAVAEATRRQTPRDLKKDPVVYYRLIITY
;
A
#
# COMPACT_ATOMS: atom_id res chain seq x y z
N MET A 1 -49.99 -22.42 -3.73
CA MET A 1 -49.34 -21.11 -3.51
C MET A 1 -47.88 -21.33 -3.15
N TYR A 2 -46.95 -21.14 -4.08
CA TYR A 2 -45.52 -21.09 -3.80
C TYR A 2 -44.97 -19.78 -4.36
N GLY A 3 -44.52 -18.89 -3.48
CA GLY A 3 -44.03 -17.58 -3.82
C GLY A 3 -42.59 -17.65 -4.35
N SER A 4 -42.40 -17.28 -5.62
CA SER A 4 -41.09 -17.09 -6.23
C SER A 4 -40.42 -15.86 -5.63
N ARG A 5 -39.43 -16.05 -4.74
CA ARG A 5 -38.52 -14.97 -4.32
C ARG A 5 -37.62 -14.62 -5.49
N LYS A 6 -37.83 -13.44 -6.07
CA LYS A 6 -36.89 -12.82 -7.00
C LYS A 6 -35.61 -12.47 -6.24
N PHE A 7 -34.54 -13.24 -6.45
CA PHE A 7 -33.19 -12.79 -6.13
C PHE A 7 -32.87 -11.60 -7.04
N GLN A 8 -32.90 -10.38 -6.49
CA GLN A 8 -32.47 -9.19 -7.22
C GLN A 8 -30.95 -9.21 -7.40
N ASN A 9 -30.52 -9.21 -8.67
CA ASN A 9 -29.15 -9.00 -9.14
C ASN A 9 -28.61 -7.63 -8.69
N LYS A 10 -28.17 -7.50 -7.42
CA LYS A 10 -27.42 -6.32 -6.93
C LYS A 10 -25.96 -6.30 -7.40
N SER A 11 -25.37 -7.48 -7.63
CA SER A 11 -23.94 -7.66 -7.93
C SER A 11 -23.42 -6.87 -9.15
N TRP A 12 -24.16 -6.85 -10.26
CA TRP A 12 -23.69 -6.23 -11.50
C TRP A 12 -23.74 -4.70 -11.49
N TYR A 13 -24.72 -4.12 -10.79
CA TYR A 13 -24.86 -2.67 -10.69
C TYR A 13 -23.78 -2.06 -9.76
N ASP A 14 -23.45 -2.74 -8.67
CA ASP A 14 -22.42 -2.26 -7.73
C ASP A 14 -21.03 -2.28 -8.37
N ILE A 15 -20.71 -3.29 -9.19
CA ILE A 15 -19.46 -3.36 -9.97
C ILE A 15 -19.37 -2.20 -10.98
N GLN A 16 -20.47 -1.85 -11.64
CA GLN A 16 -20.52 -0.71 -12.57
C GLN A 16 -20.44 0.67 -11.88
N ILE A 17 -20.87 0.77 -10.61
CA ILE A 17 -20.78 2.02 -9.84
C ILE A 17 -19.34 2.27 -9.38
N ILE A 18 -18.61 1.22 -8.99
CA ILE A 18 -17.19 1.33 -8.60
C ILE A 18 -16.35 1.81 -9.80
N THR A 19 -16.58 1.28 -11.00
CA THR A 19 -15.81 1.64 -12.20
C THR A 19 -16.03 3.08 -12.69
N LYS A 20 -17.12 3.75 -12.30
CA LYS A 20 -17.35 5.17 -12.63
C LYS A 20 -16.54 6.13 -11.76
N LYS A 21 -16.13 5.72 -10.55
CA LYS A 21 -15.35 6.55 -9.61
C LYS A 21 -13.89 6.15 -9.49
N PHE A 22 -13.62 4.85 -9.66
CA PHE A 22 -12.30 4.27 -9.52
C PHE A 22 -11.86 3.60 -10.81
N ARG A 23 -10.60 3.79 -11.14
CA ARG A 23 -9.90 2.96 -12.12
C ARG A 23 -9.35 1.74 -11.41
N LEU A 24 -9.28 0.64 -12.16
CA LEU A 24 -8.85 -0.65 -11.65
C LEU A 24 -7.71 -1.15 -12.52
N ASP A 25 -6.60 -1.49 -11.89
CA ASP A 25 -5.48 -2.19 -12.50
C ASP A 25 -5.30 -3.55 -11.78
N ARG A 26 -4.96 -4.59 -12.54
CA ARG A 26 -4.84 -5.97 -12.03
C ARG A 26 -3.42 -6.45 -12.16
N ASP A 27 -2.89 -7.03 -11.09
CA ASP A 27 -1.59 -7.71 -11.07
C ASP A 27 -0.42 -6.83 -11.55
N GLU A 28 -0.57 -5.50 -11.50
CA GLU A 28 0.48 -4.55 -11.87
C GLU A 28 1.52 -4.45 -10.75
N PRO A 29 2.82 -4.36 -11.06
CA PRO A 29 3.86 -4.22 -10.06
C PRO A 29 3.81 -2.85 -9.39
N LEU A 30 4.13 -2.85 -8.10
CA LEU A 30 4.36 -1.65 -7.31
C LEU A 30 5.73 -1.72 -6.65
N SER A 31 6.55 -0.69 -6.85
CA SER A 31 7.88 -0.58 -6.25
C SER A 31 8.12 0.83 -5.72
N ALA A 32 8.73 0.91 -4.55
CA ALA A 32 9.18 2.16 -3.94
C ALA A 32 10.60 2.01 -3.40
N THR A 33 11.35 3.11 -3.44
CA THR A 33 12.75 3.17 -3.00
C THR A 33 12.90 4.28 -1.97
N LEU A 34 13.41 3.92 -0.80
CA LEU A 34 13.76 4.87 0.25
C LEU A 34 15.29 4.91 0.37
N PRO A 35 15.96 5.98 -0.12
CA PRO A 35 17.41 6.01 -0.20
C PRO A 35 18.10 6.07 1.16
N THR A 36 17.48 6.65 2.18
CA THR A 36 18.06 6.81 3.52
C THR A 36 16.95 6.83 4.57
N VAL A 37 16.84 5.77 5.38
CA VAL A 37 15.90 5.68 6.50
C VAL A 37 16.58 4.98 7.67
N GLY A 38 16.77 5.67 8.80
CA GLY A 38 17.23 5.05 10.06
C GLY A 38 18.38 4.04 9.90
N SER A 39 18.18 2.82 10.39
CA SER A 39 19.15 1.70 10.32
C SER A 39 19.48 1.24 8.90
N PHE A 40 18.75 1.72 7.87
CA PHE A 40 18.99 1.48 6.45
C PHE A 40 19.87 2.57 5.81
N ALA A 41 20.48 3.48 6.57
CA ALA A 41 21.24 4.60 5.99
C ALA A 41 22.43 4.18 5.09
N SER A 42 22.93 2.95 5.25
CA SER A 42 24.03 2.38 4.45
C SER A 42 23.59 1.75 3.12
N SER A 43 22.30 1.46 2.93
CA SER A 43 21.77 0.81 1.73
C SER A 43 20.30 1.16 1.51
N PRO A 44 19.87 1.48 0.28
CA PRO A 44 18.48 1.88 0.04
C PRO A 44 17.51 0.76 0.41
N PHE A 45 16.41 1.14 1.07
CA PHE A 45 15.36 0.21 1.42
C PHE A 45 14.32 0.15 0.29
N ILE A 46 14.13 -1.04 -0.28
CA ILE A 46 13.27 -1.25 -1.45
C ILE A 46 12.03 -2.03 -1.05
N LEU A 47 10.86 -1.48 -1.33
CA LEU A 47 9.57 -2.12 -1.11
C LEU A 47 9.00 -2.55 -2.46
N ARG A 48 8.79 -3.86 -2.63
CA ARG A 48 8.23 -4.44 -3.86
C ARG A 48 6.96 -5.21 -3.54
N SER A 49 5.97 -5.08 -4.40
CA SER A 49 4.73 -5.85 -4.31
C SER A 49 4.06 -6.01 -5.66
N GLN A 50 3.22 -7.03 -5.77
CA GLN A 50 2.33 -7.24 -6.90
C GLN A 50 0.92 -7.48 -6.34
N PRO A 51 0.18 -6.41 -6.05
CA PRO A 51 -1.22 -6.52 -5.60
C PRO A 51 -2.10 -7.11 -6.70
N HIS A 52 -3.08 -7.95 -6.32
CA HIS A 52 -4.02 -8.52 -7.29
C HIS A 52 -4.90 -7.45 -7.92
N ILE A 53 -5.30 -6.45 -7.13
CA ILE A 53 -6.09 -5.32 -7.60
C ILE A 53 -5.55 -4.03 -6.98
N THR A 54 -5.33 -3.04 -7.83
CA THR A 54 -5.03 -1.66 -7.44
C THR A 54 -6.18 -0.76 -7.89
N LEU A 55 -6.81 -0.08 -6.94
CA LEU A 55 -7.81 0.95 -7.22
C LEU A 55 -7.13 2.32 -7.23
N GLN A 56 -7.38 3.09 -8.28
CA GLN A 56 -6.96 4.47 -8.40
C GLN A 56 -8.18 5.40 -8.45
N ALA A 57 -8.13 6.52 -7.74
CA ALA A 57 -9.17 7.54 -7.70
C ALA A 57 -8.77 8.77 -8.52
N SER A 58 -9.74 9.58 -8.94
CA SER A 58 -9.47 10.85 -9.62
C SER A 58 -8.89 11.93 -8.70
N LYS A 59 -9.03 11.76 -7.38
CA LYS A 59 -8.52 12.68 -6.35
C LYS A 59 -7.79 11.90 -5.26
N PRO A 60 -6.77 12.49 -4.63
CA PRO A 60 -6.16 11.93 -3.44
C PRO A 60 -7.16 11.78 -2.31
N GLN A 61 -6.82 10.89 -1.38
CA GLN A 61 -7.60 10.64 -0.19
C GLN A 61 -7.42 11.75 0.85
N ALA A 62 -8.48 12.03 1.60
CA ALA A 62 -8.43 13.01 2.68
C ALA A 62 -7.51 12.54 3.82
N CYS A 63 -6.83 13.51 4.42
CA CYS A 63 -6.02 13.30 5.62
C CYS A 63 -6.90 12.86 6.79
N TRP A 64 -6.40 11.93 7.60
CA TRP A 64 -7.09 11.46 8.79
C TRP A 64 -6.59 12.09 10.09
N ALA A 65 -5.30 12.45 10.09
CA ALA A 65 -4.66 13.15 11.18
C ALA A 65 -4.41 14.59 10.73
N ASP A 66 -4.55 15.52 11.68
CA ASP A 66 -4.11 16.90 11.49
C ASP A 66 -2.59 17.02 11.66
N LYS A 67 -2.08 18.23 11.44
CA LYS A 67 -0.65 18.49 11.48
C LYS A 67 -0.11 18.36 12.91
N GLU A 68 -0.86 18.85 13.88
CA GLU A 68 -0.51 18.84 15.29
C GLU A 68 -0.31 17.40 15.79
N GLN A 69 -1.22 16.48 15.44
CA GLN A 69 -1.12 15.05 15.75
C GLN A 69 0.13 14.42 15.14
N VAL A 70 0.45 14.74 13.87
CA VAL A 70 1.65 14.23 13.21
C VAL A 70 2.92 14.76 13.89
N ASP A 71 2.95 16.04 14.23
CA ASP A 71 4.09 16.67 14.90
C ASP A 71 4.28 16.11 16.32
N GLU A 72 3.21 15.79 17.04
CA GLU A 72 3.28 15.11 18.34
C GLU A 72 3.81 13.67 18.21
N MET A 73 3.31 12.91 17.23
CA MET A 73 3.78 11.54 16.97
C MET A 73 5.25 11.50 16.55
N SER A 74 5.75 12.52 15.86
CA SER A 74 7.15 12.60 15.43
C SER A 74 8.16 12.68 16.60
N LYS A 75 7.68 13.06 17.80
CA LYS A 75 8.51 13.15 19.01
C LYS A 75 8.61 11.81 19.75
N GLN A 76 7.78 10.83 19.39
CA GLN A 76 7.81 9.51 20.00
C GLN A 76 8.96 8.70 19.41
N GLU A 77 9.78 8.14 20.28
CA GLU A 77 10.83 7.21 19.87
C GLU A 77 10.24 5.84 19.53
N LEU A 78 10.79 5.20 18.49
CA LEU A 78 10.45 3.82 18.18
C LEU A 78 11.06 2.89 19.22
N ALA A 79 10.33 1.86 19.62
CA ALA A 79 10.81 0.87 20.56
C ALA A 79 12.06 0.15 20.01
N SER A 80 13.08 -0.02 20.86
CA SER A 80 14.27 -0.80 20.51
C SER A 80 13.93 -2.29 20.43
N ILE A 81 14.55 -2.97 19.47
CA ILE A 81 14.44 -4.41 19.25
C ILE A 81 15.77 -5.15 19.46
N GLU A 82 16.78 -4.47 20.00
CA GLU A 82 18.10 -5.06 20.22
C GLU A 82 18.02 -6.33 21.09
N PRO A 83 18.81 -7.38 20.78
CA PRO A 83 19.88 -7.42 19.79
C PRO A 83 19.42 -7.79 18.37
N LEU A 84 18.11 -7.90 18.10
CA LEU A 84 17.61 -8.25 16.77
C LEU A 84 17.85 -7.11 15.79
N SER A 85 18.28 -7.45 14.59
CA SER A 85 18.40 -6.48 13.50
C SER A 85 17.03 -6.23 12.87
N PRO A 86 16.66 -4.97 12.58
CA PRO A 86 15.45 -4.66 11.80
C PRO A 86 15.52 -5.17 10.36
N LEU A 87 16.71 -5.61 9.92
CA LEU A 87 16.95 -6.19 8.60
C LEU A 87 16.73 -7.70 8.56
N ILE A 88 16.42 -8.32 9.70
CA ILE A 88 16.17 -9.76 9.76
C ILE A 88 15.01 -10.11 8.82
N ASP A 89 15.16 -11.20 8.07
CA ASP A 89 14.22 -11.69 7.06
C ASP A 89 14.01 -10.81 5.80
N LEU A 90 14.81 -9.75 5.63
CA LEU A 90 14.86 -9.02 4.35
C LEU A 90 15.87 -9.64 3.39
N ALA A 91 15.55 -9.59 2.10
CA ALA A 91 16.49 -9.97 1.05
C ALA A 91 17.47 -8.81 0.77
N SER A 92 18.75 -9.16 0.56
CA SER A 92 19.77 -8.23 0.06
C SER A 92 19.95 -8.43 -1.43
N ASP A 93 19.90 -7.34 -2.20
CA ASP A 93 20.08 -7.34 -3.66
C ASP A 93 20.83 -6.07 -4.08
N HIS A 94 21.51 -6.13 -5.23
CA HIS A 94 22.25 -5.03 -5.84
C HIS A 94 21.53 -4.45 -7.05
N ILE A 95 20.50 -5.13 -7.56
CA ILE A 95 19.72 -4.70 -8.73
C ILE A 95 18.33 -4.24 -8.26
N TYR A 96 18.07 -2.94 -8.37
CA TYR A 96 16.80 -2.35 -8.01
C TYR A 96 16.46 -1.14 -8.87
N ASN A 97 15.17 -0.82 -8.90
CA ASN A 97 14.68 0.38 -9.57
C ASN A 97 14.89 1.58 -8.65
N ASP A 98 15.56 2.61 -9.15
CA ASP A 98 15.72 3.89 -8.45
C ASP A 98 14.41 4.69 -8.44
N LYS A 99 13.58 4.52 -9.47
CA LYS A 99 12.27 5.15 -9.64
C LYS A 99 11.15 4.26 -9.13
N ALA A 100 10.11 4.91 -8.61
CA ALA A 100 8.88 4.23 -8.26
C ALA A 100 8.26 3.55 -9.48
N VAL A 101 7.83 2.31 -9.31
CA VAL A 101 7.05 1.57 -10.31
C VAL A 101 5.61 1.61 -9.84
N VAL A 102 4.74 2.20 -10.64
CA VAL A 102 3.30 2.29 -10.39
C VAL A 102 2.58 2.16 -11.72
N ALA A 103 1.43 1.49 -11.72
CA ALA A 103 0.58 1.42 -12.90
C ALA A 103 0.24 2.83 -13.43
N ARG A 104 0.51 3.06 -14.71
CA ARG A 104 0.19 4.32 -15.42
C ARG A 104 0.82 5.54 -14.73
N PRO A 105 2.16 5.62 -14.64
CA PRO A 105 2.84 6.66 -13.86
C PRO A 105 2.43 8.08 -14.25
N ASP A 106 2.11 8.33 -15.51
CA ASP A 106 1.71 9.65 -16.04
C ASP A 106 0.23 10.00 -15.84
N SER A 107 -0.57 9.11 -15.25
CA SER A 107 -1.99 9.38 -15.01
C SER A 107 -2.19 10.46 -13.94
N SER A 108 -3.26 11.24 -14.08
CA SER A 108 -3.67 12.22 -13.06
C SER A 108 -4.33 11.56 -11.84
N SER A 109 -4.53 10.24 -11.85
CA SER A 109 -5.18 9.49 -10.78
C SER A 109 -4.23 9.25 -9.61
N SER A 110 -4.78 9.23 -8.40
CA SER A 110 -4.07 8.88 -7.17
C SER A 110 -4.33 7.42 -6.84
N LEU A 111 -3.34 6.71 -6.31
CA LEU A 111 -3.58 5.41 -5.71
C LEU A 111 -4.60 5.57 -4.54
N HIS A 112 -5.53 4.63 -4.40
CA HIS A 112 -6.55 4.64 -3.34
C HIS A 112 -6.57 3.35 -2.49
N THR A 113 -6.59 2.18 -3.12
CA THR A 113 -6.66 0.90 -2.39
C THR A 113 -5.89 -0.23 -3.06
N LEU A 114 -5.11 -0.95 -2.26
CA LEU A 114 -4.49 -2.22 -2.67
C LEU A 114 -5.31 -3.38 -2.10
N MET A 115 -5.69 -4.31 -2.97
CA MET A 115 -6.24 -5.59 -2.60
C MET A 115 -5.19 -6.65 -2.83
N TRP A 116 -4.82 -7.31 -1.74
CA TRP A 116 -3.85 -8.38 -1.76
C TRP A 116 -4.40 -9.56 -0.96
N SER A 117 -4.22 -10.74 -1.51
CA SER A 117 -4.60 -12.01 -0.92
C SER A 117 -3.44 -12.96 -1.06
N ARG A 118 -3.42 -13.95 -0.17
CA ARG A 118 -2.44 -15.02 -0.19
C ARG A 118 -3.13 -16.32 0.18
N GLU A 119 -2.65 -17.38 -0.44
CA GLU A 119 -2.93 -18.75 -0.05
C GLU A 119 -2.68 -18.97 1.45
N GLN A 120 -3.67 -19.48 2.17
CA GLN A 120 -3.54 -19.84 3.59
C GLN A 120 -2.99 -21.26 3.76
N ASP A 121 -3.26 -22.14 2.80
CA ASP A 121 -2.88 -23.56 2.84
C ASP A 121 -1.42 -23.77 2.39
N GLN A 122 -0.51 -23.02 2.99
CA GLN A 122 0.93 -23.17 2.78
C GLN A 122 1.57 -23.99 3.90
N LYS A 123 2.63 -24.74 3.58
CA LYS A 123 3.39 -25.55 4.55
C LYS A 123 3.86 -24.74 5.77
N TYR A 124 4.11 -23.45 5.58
CA TYR A 124 4.51 -22.50 6.61
C TYR A 124 3.64 -21.24 6.50
N PRO A 125 2.44 -21.23 7.09
CA PRO A 125 1.58 -20.06 7.07
C PRO A 125 2.22 -18.95 7.89
N TRP A 126 1.96 -17.69 7.50
CA TRP A 126 2.41 -16.57 8.31
C TRP A 126 1.60 -16.44 9.59
N THR A 127 2.27 -16.01 10.65
CA THR A 127 1.59 -15.63 11.89
C THR A 127 0.71 -14.40 11.66
N LYS A 128 -0.16 -14.10 12.63
CA LYS A 128 -1.00 -12.90 12.58
C LYS A 128 -0.16 -11.64 12.54
N GLU A 129 0.94 -11.62 13.28
CA GLU A 129 1.89 -10.51 13.39
C GLU A 129 2.65 -10.30 12.09
N GLN A 130 3.10 -11.38 11.44
CA GLN A 130 3.73 -11.31 10.12
C GLN A 130 2.76 -10.79 9.04
N ASN A 131 1.50 -11.22 9.08
CA ASN A 131 0.46 -10.70 8.18
C ASN A 131 0.18 -9.20 8.42
N ALA A 132 0.15 -8.77 9.68
CA ALA A 132 -0.01 -7.37 10.05
C ALA A 132 1.21 -6.53 9.63
N ALA A 133 2.43 -7.02 9.87
CA ALA A 133 3.66 -6.35 9.43
C ALA A 133 3.71 -6.17 7.91
N ASN A 134 3.37 -7.21 7.15
CA ASN A 134 3.24 -7.11 5.70
C ASN A 134 2.15 -6.11 5.27
N ALA A 135 1.09 -5.95 6.06
CA ALA A 135 0.09 -4.92 5.80
C ALA A 135 0.67 -3.52 5.85
N VAL A 136 1.42 -3.25 6.92
CA VAL A 136 2.09 -1.97 7.13
C VAL A 136 3.10 -1.72 6.02
N LEU A 137 3.92 -2.71 5.67
CA LEU A 137 4.94 -2.54 4.61
C LEU A 137 4.33 -2.31 3.23
N LEU A 138 3.23 -3.01 2.89
CA LEU A 138 2.56 -2.82 1.61
C LEU A 138 1.86 -1.46 1.51
N THR A 139 1.16 -1.01 2.55
CA THR A 139 0.55 0.33 2.55
C THR A 139 1.59 1.43 2.53
N PHE A 140 2.64 1.29 3.34
CA PHE A 140 3.75 2.23 3.38
C PHE A 140 4.46 2.30 2.02
N GLY A 141 4.77 1.16 1.40
CA GLY A 141 5.36 1.10 0.07
C GLY A 141 4.48 1.76 -0.99
N ALA A 142 3.16 1.55 -0.95
CA ALA A 142 2.23 2.21 -1.86
C ALA A 142 2.19 3.74 -1.66
N ALA A 143 2.20 4.20 -0.41
CA ALA A 143 2.22 5.63 -0.10
C ALA A 143 3.53 6.30 -0.57
N VAL A 144 4.67 5.65 -0.37
CA VAL A 144 5.97 6.13 -0.85
C VAL A 144 6.03 6.13 -2.38
N ALA A 145 5.52 5.07 -3.02
CA ALA A 145 5.45 4.99 -4.48
C ALA A 145 4.64 6.14 -5.06
N GLU A 146 3.46 6.45 -4.49
CA GLU A 146 2.63 7.57 -4.91
C GLU A 146 3.30 8.93 -4.62
N ALA A 147 3.94 9.08 -3.46
CA ALA A 147 4.65 10.31 -3.11
C ALA A 147 5.82 10.63 -4.05
N THR A 148 6.49 9.60 -4.57
CA THR A 148 7.68 9.71 -5.42
C THR A 148 7.40 9.54 -6.92
N ARG A 149 6.16 9.18 -7.28
CA ARG A 149 5.71 8.85 -8.64
C ARG A 149 6.06 9.90 -9.69
N ARG A 150 5.96 11.20 -9.36
CA ARG A 150 6.09 12.30 -10.34
C ARG A 150 7.49 12.93 -10.40
N GLN A 151 8.49 12.37 -9.71
CA GLN A 151 9.88 12.86 -9.62
C GLN A 151 10.04 14.32 -9.12
N THR A 152 8.96 15.04 -8.87
CA THR A 152 8.95 16.34 -8.20
C THR A 152 8.87 16.13 -6.68
N PRO A 153 9.69 16.82 -5.87
CA PRO A 153 9.61 16.73 -4.42
C PRO A 153 8.22 17.15 -3.94
N ARG A 154 7.45 16.19 -3.42
CA ARG A 154 6.17 16.46 -2.76
C ARG A 154 6.44 16.92 -1.33
N ASP A 155 5.88 18.07 -0.96
CA ASP A 155 5.91 18.55 0.43
C ASP A 155 4.90 17.74 1.27
N LEU A 156 5.36 16.64 1.86
CA LEU A 156 4.55 15.73 2.66
C LEU A 156 3.96 16.40 3.92
N LYS A 157 4.49 17.54 4.36
CA LYS A 157 3.90 18.32 5.48
C LYS A 157 2.66 19.08 5.07
N LYS A 158 2.51 19.42 3.79
CA LYS A 158 1.35 20.15 3.24
C LYS A 158 0.35 19.22 2.59
N ASP A 159 0.84 18.18 1.92
CA ASP A 159 0.02 17.26 1.14
C ASP A 159 0.48 15.81 1.39
N PRO A 160 0.18 15.22 2.57
CA PRO A 160 0.56 13.85 2.88
C PRO A 160 -0.22 12.86 2.00
N VAL A 161 0.33 11.67 1.83
CA VAL A 161 -0.33 10.58 1.09
C VAL A 161 -1.02 9.66 2.08
N VAL A 162 -2.34 9.49 1.93
CA VAL A 162 -3.12 8.53 2.71
C VAL A 162 -3.55 7.39 1.81
N TYR A 163 -3.46 6.17 2.34
CA TYR A 163 -3.67 4.96 1.58
C TYR A 163 -4.43 3.90 2.36
N TYR A 164 -5.39 3.22 1.71
CA TYR A 164 -6.08 2.06 2.28
C TYR A 164 -5.49 0.75 1.76
N ARG A 165 -5.37 -0.25 2.64
CA ARG A 165 -5.23 -1.65 2.22
C ARG A 165 -6.48 -2.42 2.61
N LEU A 166 -6.92 -3.29 1.71
CA LEU A 166 -7.85 -4.36 2.03
C LEU A 166 -7.14 -5.70 1.88
N ILE A 167 -7.06 -6.44 2.98
CA ILE A 167 -6.59 -7.82 2.96
C ILE A 167 -7.80 -8.70 2.79
N ILE A 168 -7.80 -9.54 1.76
CA ILE A 168 -8.77 -10.63 1.66
C ILE A 168 -8.01 -11.91 2.02
N THR A 169 -8.21 -12.38 3.25
CA THR A 169 -7.81 -13.72 3.67
C THR A 169 -8.96 -14.67 3.36
N TYR A 170 -8.72 -15.68 2.54
CA TYR A 170 -9.65 -16.79 2.30
C TYR A 170 -9.41 -17.90 3.31
#